data_AF-A0A9P4MSQ0-F1
#
_entry.id   AF-A0A9P4MSQ0-F1
#
_cell.length_a   1.000
_cell.length_b   1.000
_cell.length_c   1.000
_cell.angle_alpha   90.00
_cell.angle_beta   90.00
_cell.angle_gamma   90.00
#
_symmetry.space_group_name_H-M   'P 1'
#
loop_
_entity.id
_entity.type
_entity.pdbx_description
1 polymer ?
#
loop_
_entity_poly.entity_id
_entity_poly.type
_entity_poly.pdbx_seq_one_letter_code
_entity_poly.pdbx_strand_id
1 'polypeptide(L)'
;MFRPVCKHAARQLTVPARSGSTAIGARHLSSFDWKDPLGVSNTFTEEEVAIAETAESYCQERMLPKVLEAYRNENYDKKMLEEMGDLGFLGANIQGYGCAGVSSVASGLITRAVERVDSGYRSGYSVQSALVMNGINEFGTEEMKEKYLPQMAKGKLLGCFGLTEPNHGSDPASMETTAKPHPTKKGYYSISGSKTWITNSPISDLLLVWAKVAETGKIRGFLIERDQCPPGTLETPAIKNKNGLRASITGMIHLDGCPVPEANMFPDVEGLRGPFSCLNFARYGIAWGVIGALEDCISRAREYALERKQFKSNPLAKYQLVQKKLADASTDAAYGLLAAAHLGRLKDEGKLAPEMISMVKRQNCDRALVNARTLQEIFGGNAVSDEYGIGRHVANLFVTQTYEGQSDIHALILGRAITGYDPPSSCSAGPIGDDLFHWQATIMGPSDSPYSGGVFFLAIHFPTDYPFKPPKVNFTTRIYHPNINSNGSICLDILRDQWSPALTISKVLLSICSMLTDPNPDDPLVPEIAHVYKTDRSRYESTAREWTRKYAI
;
A
#
# COMPACT_ATOMS: atom_id res chain seq x y z
N MET A 1 88.55 -32.71 31.29
CA MET A 1 89.48 -32.32 30.21
C MET A 1 88.99 -30.97 29.65
N PHE A 2 89.77 -29.91 29.92
CA PHE A 2 89.87 -28.59 29.26
C PHE A 2 88.71 -27.54 29.18
N ARG A 3 89.09 -26.32 29.58
CA ARG A 3 88.48 -24.96 29.61
C ARG A 3 88.81 -24.17 28.31
N PRO A 4 88.19 -23.02 27.93
CA PRO A 4 88.34 -21.68 28.59
C PRO A 4 87.05 -20.80 28.61
N VAL A 5 86.79 -19.89 29.57
CA VAL A 5 87.35 -18.55 29.91
C VAL A 5 87.09 -17.44 28.88
N CYS A 6 86.27 -16.45 29.27
CA CYS A 6 86.38 -14.97 29.12
C CYS A 6 84.97 -14.36 28.95
N LYS A 7 84.60 -13.14 29.39
CA LYS A 7 85.07 -12.08 30.32
C LYS A 7 84.25 -10.83 29.92
N HIS A 8 84.11 -9.86 30.84
CA HIS A 8 83.67 -8.46 30.66
C HIS A 8 82.16 -8.23 30.82
N ALA A 9 81.65 -7.49 31.81
CA ALA A 9 81.99 -6.20 32.45
C ALA A 9 80.86 -5.19 32.14
N ALA A 10 80.23 -4.76 33.24
CA ALA A 10 79.42 -3.57 33.47
C ALA A 10 79.19 -2.58 32.31
N ARG A 11 77.91 -2.25 32.09
CA ARG A 11 77.43 -0.86 32.27
C ARG A 11 75.92 -0.84 32.55
N GLN A 12 75.58 -0.25 33.69
CA GLN A 12 74.24 0.22 34.01
C GLN A 12 73.77 1.19 32.92
N LEU A 13 72.60 0.91 32.34
CA LEU A 13 71.69 1.96 31.91
C LEU A 13 70.41 1.77 32.72
N THR A 14 70.34 2.52 33.82
CA THR A 14 69.09 2.84 34.50
C THR A 14 68.20 3.60 33.52
N VAL A 15 67.32 2.88 32.82
CA VAL A 15 66.14 3.46 32.19
C VAL A 15 65.03 3.40 33.25
N PRO A 16 64.36 4.51 33.60
CA PRO A 16 63.20 4.43 34.46
C PRO A 16 62.14 3.65 33.70
N ALA A 17 61.79 2.46 34.18
CA ALA A 17 60.58 1.79 33.77
C ALA A 17 59.42 2.69 34.20
N ARG A 18 58.96 3.58 33.32
CA ARG A 18 57.64 4.18 33.45
C ARG A 18 56.66 3.01 33.51
N SER A 19 56.05 2.85 34.68
CA SER A 19 54.86 2.05 34.90
C SER A 19 53.70 2.63 34.07
N GLY A 20 53.75 2.41 32.76
CA GLY A 20 52.60 2.52 31.89
C GLY A 20 51.76 1.27 32.10
N SER A 21 50.99 1.23 33.18
CA SER A 21 49.81 0.38 33.25
C SER A 21 48.84 0.89 32.18
N THR A 22 48.97 0.39 30.96
CA THR A 22 47.85 0.40 30.01
C THR A 22 46.84 -0.62 30.53
N ALA A 23 46.09 -0.21 31.55
CA ALA A 23 44.78 -0.77 31.78
C ALA A 23 43.99 -0.48 30.49
N ILE A 24 43.91 -1.49 29.62
CA ILE A 24 42.89 -1.54 28.59
C ILE A 24 41.60 -1.65 29.40
N GLY A 25 41.01 -0.50 29.73
CA GLY A 25 39.72 -0.46 30.39
C GLY A 25 38.79 -1.34 29.57
N ALA A 26 38.24 -2.37 30.19
CA ALA A 26 37.20 -3.18 29.57
C ALA A 26 36.13 -2.20 29.10
N ARG A 27 36.00 -2.02 27.77
CA ARG A 27 34.90 -1.24 27.21
C ARG A 27 33.64 -1.95 27.68
N HIS A 28 32.85 -1.30 28.55
CA HIS A 28 31.50 -1.74 28.85
C HIS A 28 30.71 -1.70 27.54
N LEU A 29 30.57 -2.86 26.90
CA LEU A 29 29.63 -3.03 25.80
C LEU A 29 28.22 -2.82 26.37
N SER A 30 27.41 -2.03 25.68
CA SER A 30 26.00 -1.84 26.05
C SER A 30 25.26 -3.18 25.98
N SER A 31 24.27 -3.35 26.86
CA SER A 31 23.39 -4.52 26.83
C SER A 31 22.46 -4.47 25.62
N PHE A 32 22.29 -5.59 24.93
CA PHE A 32 21.32 -5.72 23.84
C PHE A 32 19.89 -5.80 24.39
N ASP A 33 19.01 -4.90 23.94
CA ASP A 33 17.57 -4.98 24.17
C ASP A 33 16.88 -5.58 22.95
N TRP A 34 16.23 -6.73 23.12
CA TRP A 34 15.51 -7.39 22.02
C TRP A 34 14.23 -6.66 21.63
N LYS A 35 13.68 -5.79 22.49
CA LYS A 35 12.50 -4.98 22.18
C LYS A 35 12.85 -3.74 21.34
N ASP A 36 14.09 -3.29 21.40
CA ASP A 36 14.65 -2.25 20.54
C ASP A 36 16.07 -2.60 20.05
N PRO A 37 16.19 -3.56 19.10
CA PRO A 37 17.49 -4.13 18.72
C PRO A 37 18.52 -3.12 18.19
N LEU A 38 18.05 -2.02 17.59
CA LEU A 38 18.89 -0.98 17.01
C LEU A 38 18.91 0.30 17.87
N GLY A 39 18.25 0.31 19.03
CA GLY A 39 18.16 1.49 19.89
C GLY A 39 17.50 2.67 19.20
N VAL A 40 16.47 2.43 18.37
CA VAL A 40 15.75 3.47 17.61
C VAL A 40 15.13 4.50 18.58
N SER A 41 14.75 4.09 19.79
CA SER A 41 14.23 5.00 20.81
C SER A 41 15.20 6.13 21.16
N ASN A 42 16.52 5.91 21.02
CA ASN A 42 17.54 6.93 21.27
C ASN A 42 17.53 8.07 20.23
N THR A 43 16.76 7.91 19.14
CA THR A 43 16.59 8.93 18.08
C THR A 43 15.34 9.78 18.26
N PHE A 44 14.51 9.46 19.26
CA PHE A 44 13.28 10.17 19.57
C PHE A 44 13.54 11.30 20.57
N THR A 45 12.74 12.36 20.48
CA THR A 45 12.75 13.44 21.48
C THR A 45 12.02 12.99 22.75
N GLU A 46 12.25 13.69 23.87
CA GLU A 46 11.53 13.40 25.13
C GLU A 46 10.01 13.50 24.96
N GLU A 47 9.54 14.47 24.17
CA GLU A 47 8.13 14.65 23.84
C GLU A 47 7.57 13.47 23.04
N GLU A 48 8.30 12.98 22.04
CA GLU A 48 7.89 11.83 21.24
C GLU A 48 7.82 10.55 22.06
N VAL A 49 8.76 10.37 22.99
CA VAL A 49 8.75 9.23 23.93
C VAL A 49 7.53 9.32 24.84
N ALA A 50 7.26 10.49 25.44
CA ALA A 50 6.10 10.68 26.32
C ALA A 50 4.76 10.43 25.60
N ILE A 51 4.64 10.88 24.34
CA ILE A 51 3.46 10.63 23.50
C ILE A 51 3.34 9.14 23.20
N ALA A 52 4.44 8.47 22.84
CA ALA A 52 4.44 7.03 22.56
C ALA A 52 4.01 6.21 23.79
N GLU A 53 4.50 6.56 24.97
CA GLU A 53 4.12 5.90 26.23
C GLU A 53 2.63 6.09 26.54
N THR A 54 2.11 7.31 26.35
CA THR A 54 0.68 7.62 26.53
C THR A 54 -0.19 6.83 25.55
N ALA A 55 0.21 6.78 24.28
CA ALA A 55 -0.48 6.02 23.26
C ALA A 55 -0.47 4.52 23.57
N GLU A 56 0.67 3.98 23.99
CA GLU A 56 0.82 2.57 24.36
C GLU A 56 -0.06 2.21 25.56
N SER A 57 -0.03 2.99 26.66
CA SER A 57 -0.88 2.76 27.84
C SER A 57 -2.36 2.75 27.48
N TYR A 58 -2.84 3.75 26.73
CA TYR A 58 -4.22 3.78 26.26
C TYR A 58 -4.57 2.54 25.41
N CYS A 59 -3.72 2.18 24.45
CA CYS A 59 -3.95 1.04 23.57
C CYS A 59 -4.01 -0.28 24.37
N GLN A 60 -3.09 -0.51 25.30
CA GLN A 60 -3.04 -1.74 26.09
C GLN A 60 -4.17 -1.82 27.14
N GLU A 61 -4.54 -0.71 27.76
CA GLU A 61 -5.53 -0.70 28.86
C GLU A 61 -6.98 -0.60 28.37
N ARG A 62 -7.21 0.07 27.22
CA ARG A 62 -8.56 0.42 26.74
C ARG A 62 -8.97 -0.32 25.47
N MET A 63 -8.03 -0.53 24.55
CA MET A 63 -8.33 -1.11 23.24
C MET A 63 -8.10 -2.62 23.20
N LEU A 64 -6.95 -3.09 23.69
CA LEU A 64 -6.60 -4.52 23.67
C LEU A 64 -7.66 -5.42 24.33
N PRO A 65 -8.25 -5.08 25.50
CA PRO A 65 -9.25 -5.94 26.13
C PRO A 65 -10.55 -6.11 25.31
N LYS A 66 -10.83 -5.19 24.37
CA LYS A 66 -12.06 -5.19 23.56
C LYS A 66 -11.88 -5.87 22.21
N VAL A 67 -10.64 -6.02 21.72
CA VAL A 67 -10.37 -6.40 20.33
C VAL A 67 -10.89 -7.78 19.95
N LEU A 68 -10.85 -8.76 20.87
CA LEU A 68 -11.26 -10.14 20.59
C LEU A 68 -12.74 -10.19 20.21
N GLU A 69 -13.61 -9.64 21.06
CA GLU A 69 -15.05 -9.61 20.81
C GLU A 69 -15.43 -8.65 19.68
N ALA A 70 -14.71 -7.54 19.52
CA ALA A 70 -14.90 -6.64 18.38
C ALA A 70 -14.61 -7.36 17.04
N TYR A 71 -13.52 -8.12 16.98
CA TYR A 71 -13.11 -8.86 15.79
C TYR A 71 -14.05 -10.04 15.49
N ARG A 72 -14.48 -10.80 16.51
CA ARG A 72 -15.46 -11.90 16.36
C ARG A 72 -16.77 -11.41 15.75
N ASN A 73 -17.31 -10.34 16.32
CA ASN A 73 -18.67 -9.87 16.02
C ASN A 73 -18.73 -8.81 14.91
N GLU A 74 -17.62 -8.52 14.23
CA GLU A 74 -17.51 -7.44 13.23
C GLU A 74 -18.04 -6.09 13.74
N ASN A 75 -17.68 -5.77 14.99
CA ASN A 75 -18.17 -4.57 15.66
C ASN A 75 -17.06 -3.53 15.81
N TYR A 76 -17.46 -2.26 15.72
CA TYR A 76 -16.59 -1.11 15.90
C TYR A 76 -17.24 -0.10 16.86
N ASP A 77 -16.60 0.09 18.02
CA ASP A 77 -17.04 1.08 19.00
C ASP A 77 -16.52 2.47 18.60
N LYS A 78 -17.41 3.30 18.03
CA LYS A 78 -17.04 4.66 17.60
C LYS A 78 -16.57 5.56 18.75
N LYS A 79 -16.94 5.25 20.01
CA LYS A 79 -16.48 6.00 21.18
C LYS A 79 -14.96 5.97 21.33
N MET A 80 -14.29 4.97 20.76
CA MET A 80 -12.84 4.90 20.70
C MET A 80 -12.22 6.12 20.01
N LEU A 81 -12.87 6.68 18.96
CA LEU A 81 -12.38 7.90 18.30
C LEU A 81 -12.57 9.13 19.20
N GLU A 82 -13.64 9.19 19.99
CA GLU A 82 -13.82 10.24 21.00
C GLU A 82 -12.75 10.15 22.09
N GLU A 83 -12.48 8.95 22.63
CA GLU A 83 -11.42 8.71 23.62
C GLU A 83 -10.03 9.10 23.05
N MET A 84 -9.75 8.78 21.78
CA MET A 84 -8.53 9.24 21.10
C MET A 84 -8.47 10.76 20.91
N GLY A 85 -9.62 11.40 20.67
CA GLY A 85 -9.71 12.86 20.54
C GLY A 85 -9.49 13.60 21.85
N ASP A 86 -9.93 13.03 22.99
CA ASP A 86 -9.66 13.56 24.33
C ASP A 86 -8.16 13.54 24.65
N LEU A 87 -7.43 12.53 24.16
CA LEU A 87 -5.97 12.40 24.28
C LEU A 87 -5.19 13.23 23.24
N GLY A 88 -5.87 13.86 22.27
CA GLY A 88 -5.21 14.65 21.23
C GLY A 88 -4.56 13.83 20.11
N PHE A 89 -4.95 12.56 19.93
CA PHE A 89 -4.36 11.69 18.92
C PHE A 89 -4.91 11.94 17.52
N LEU A 90 -6.15 12.41 17.39
CA LEU A 90 -6.78 12.64 16.08
C LEU A 90 -6.22 13.90 15.41
N GLY A 91 -5.71 13.73 14.19
CA GLY A 91 -5.03 14.81 13.45
C GLY A 91 -3.84 15.40 14.21
N ALA A 92 -3.14 14.58 15.02
CA ALA A 92 -2.13 15.07 15.96
C ALA A 92 -1.06 15.98 15.35
N ASN A 93 -0.69 15.77 14.08
CA ASN A 93 0.31 16.56 13.37
C ASN A 93 -0.19 17.90 12.79
N ILE A 94 -1.49 18.17 12.85
CA ILE A 94 -2.08 19.42 12.34
C ILE A 94 -1.81 20.54 13.35
N GLN A 95 -1.37 21.68 12.85
CA GLN A 95 -1.11 22.87 13.66
C GLN A 95 -2.40 23.68 13.82
N GLY A 96 -2.77 24.01 15.07
CA GLY A 96 -3.99 24.77 15.37
C GLY A 96 -5.27 23.91 15.38
N TYR A 97 -6.44 24.57 15.31
CA TYR A 97 -7.76 23.93 15.24
C TYR A 97 -8.07 22.92 16.35
N GLY A 98 -7.45 23.07 17.53
CA GLY A 98 -7.59 22.13 18.65
C GLY A 98 -6.88 20.79 18.46
N CYS A 99 -6.04 20.65 17.43
CA CYS A 99 -5.13 19.52 17.24
C CYS A 99 -3.85 19.70 18.07
N ALA A 100 -3.12 18.60 18.33
CA ALA A 100 -1.96 18.61 19.22
C ALA A 100 -0.73 19.34 18.65
N GLY A 101 -0.59 19.42 17.32
CA GLY A 101 0.55 20.09 16.67
C GLY A 101 1.89 19.36 16.81
N VAL A 102 1.89 18.04 16.98
CA VAL A 102 3.10 17.24 17.26
C VAL A 102 3.87 16.88 15.98
N SER A 103 5.10 16.38 16.13
CA SER A 103 5.95 15.95 15.01
C SER A 103 5.33 14.80 14.20
N SER A 104 5.76 14.63 12.95
CA SER A 104 5.34 13.48 12.14
C SER A 104 5.74 12.15 12.80
N VAL A 105 6.91 12.13 13.46
CA VAL A 105 7.38 10.95 14.22
C VAL A 105 6.46 10.63 15.40
N ALA A 106 6.05 11.62 16.19
CA ALA A 106 5.07 11.41 17.27
C ALA A 106 3.74 10.84 16.73
N SER A 107 3.23 11.38 15.62
CA SER A 107 2.05 10.84 14.95
C SER A 107 2.26 9.40 14.44
N GLY A 108 3.45 9.06 13.97
CA GLY A 108 3.84 7.71 13.58
C GLY A 108 3.85 6.73 14.75
N LEU A 109 4.37 7.16 15.90
CA LEU A 109 4.41 6.39 17.15
C LEU A 109 3.02 6.08 17.69
N ILE A 110 2.10 7.05 17.66
CA ILE A 110 0.67 6.83 17.97
C ILE A 110 0.11 5.74 17.05
N THR A 111 0.36 5.86 15.73
CA THR A 111 -0.14 4.90 14.74
C THR A 111 0.40 3.49 14.97
N ARG A 112 1.68 3.37 15.34
CA ARG A 112 2.35 2.12 15.73
C ARG A 112 1.67 1.48 16.95
N ALA A 113 1.41 2.24 18.01
CA ALA A 113 0.74 1.75 19.22
C ALA A 113 -0.68 1.23 18.93
N VAL A 114 -1.44 1.95 18.09
CA VAL A 114 -2.82 1.54 17.73
C VAL A 114 -2.83 0.23 16.92
N GLU A 115 -1.96 0.09 15.92
CA GLU A 115 -1.93 -1.14 15.10
C GLU A 115 -1.26 -2.32 15.79
N ARG A 116 -0.43 -2.08 16.82
CA ARG A 116 0.01 -3.12 17.75
C ARG A 116 -1.16 -3.85 18.40
N VAL A 117 -2.28 -3.16 18.62
CA VAL A 117 -3.55 -3.79 19.03
C VAL A 117 -4.26 -4.39 17.83
N ASP A 118 -4.64 -3.58 16.83
CA ASP A 118 -5.38 -4.06 15.65
C ASP A 118 -5.29 -3.10 14.45
N SER A 119 -5.04 -3.65 13.27
CA SER A 119 -5.04 -2.87 12.01
C SER A 119 -6.39 -2.25 11.68
N GLY A 120 -7.51 -2.84 12.12
CA GLY A 120 -8.85 -2.32 11.92
C GLY A 120 -9.11 -1.05 12.73
N TYR A 121 -8.63 -1.02 13.97
CA TYR A 121 -8.64 0.20 14.79
C TYR A 121 -7.75 1.29 14.20
N ARG A 122 -6.52 0.93 13.79
CA ARG A 122 -5.64 1.87 13.10
C ARG A 122 -6.25 2.36 11.79
N SER A 123 -6.99 1.54 11.04
CA SER A 123 -7.67 1.95 9.80
C SER A 123 -8.72 3.02 10.06
N GLY A 124 -9.58 2.85 11.08
CA GLY A 124 -10.55 3.88 11.45
C GLY A 124 -9.88 5.19 11.88
N TYR A 125 -8.80 5.10 12.65
CA TYR A 125 -7.96 6.24 13.04
C TYR A 125 -7.29 6.94 11.84
N SER A 126 -6.67 6.19 10.92
CA SER A 126 -6.00 6.75 9.73
C SER A 126 -6.99 7.44 8.80
N VAL A 127 -8.21 6.92 8.66
CA VAL A 127 -9.25 7.57 7.85
C VAL A 127 -9.61 8.93 8.44
N GLN A 128 -9.83 8.99 9.76
CA GLN A 128 -10.14 10.25 10.45
C GLN A 128 -8.98 11.25 10.29
N SER A 129 -7.78 10.88 10.74
CA SER A 129 -6.63 11.78 10.83
C SER A 129 -5.98 12.06 9.48
N ALA A 130 -5.60 11.03 8.75
CA ALA A 130 -4.73 11.16 7.59
C ALA A 130 -5.50 11.42 6.28
N LEU A 131 -6.68 10.83 6.12
CA LEU A 131 -7.45 10.99 4.87
C LEU A 131 -8.39 12.19 4.90
N VAL A 132 -9.14 12.38 5.98
CA VAL A 132 -10.17 13.44 6.04
C VAL A 132 -9.63 14.71 6.67
N MET A 133 -9.13 14.66 7.92
CA MET A 133 -8.64 15.88 8.60
C MET A 133 -7.46 16.52 7.85
N ASN A 134 -6.43 15.74 7.48
CA ASN A 134 -5.32 16.29 6.68
C ASN A 134 -5.78 16.69 5.27
N GLY A 135 -6.78 16.03 4.68
CA GLY A 135 -7.37 16.45 3.40
C GLY A 135 -8.02 17.84 3.48
N ILE A 136 -8.77 18.11 4.55
CA ILE A 136 -9.35 19.44 4.84
C ILE A 136 -8.26 20.45 5.17
N ASN A 137 -7.27 20.08 5.97
CA ASN A 137 -6.17 20.97 6.35
C ASN A 137 -5.34 21.43 5.14
N GLU A 138 -5.08 20.53 4.19
CA GLU A 138 -4.27 20.81 3.00
C GLU A 138 -5.08 21.54 1.92
N PHE A 139 -6.34 21.15 1.70
CA PHE A 139 -7.10 21.57 0.51
C PHE A 139 -8.38 22.35 0.80
N GLY A 140 -8.85 22.38 2.04
CA GLY A 140 -10.03 23.14 2.44
C GLY A 140 -9.74 24.63 2.55
N THR A 141 -10.81 25.44 2.46
CA THR A 141 -10.71 26.87 2.82
C THR A 141 -10.56 27.01 4.33
N GLU A 142 -10.15 28.20 4.79
CA GLU A 142 -10.07 28.49 6.23
C GLU A 142 -11.43 28.30 6.93
N GLU A 143 -12.54 28.66 6.27
CA GLU A 143 -13.88 28.42 6.80
C GLU A 143 -14.19 26.93 6.97
N MET A 144 -13.74 26.08 6.03
CA MET A 144 -13.88 24.62 6.18
C MET A 144 -13.05 24.10 7.35
N LYS A 145 -11.81 24.58 7.50
CA LYS A 145 -10.90 24.15 8.57
C LYS A 145 -11.49 24.50 9.94
N GLU A 146 -11.91 25.74 10.13
CA GLU A 146 -12.53 26.23 11.37
C GLU A 146 -13.86 25.52 11.68
N LYS A 147 -14.65 25.19 10.64
CA LYS A 147 -15.93 24.48 10.83
C LYS A 147 -15.75 23.03 11.28
N TYR A 148 -14.83 22.29 10.65
CA TYR A 148 -14.77 20.84 10.80
C TYR A 148 -13.65 20.36 11.74
N LEU A 149 -12.42 20.87 11.59
CA LEU A 149 -11.25 20.30 12.26
C LEU A 149 -11.36 20.29 13.80
N PRO A 150 -11.88 21.33 14.48
CA PRO A 150 -12.02 21.30 15.95
C PRO A 150 -12.91 20.17 16.46
N GLN A 151 -14.02 19.89 15.76
CA GLN A 151 -14.93 18.81 16.15
C GLN A 151 -14.36 17.43 15.80
N MET A 152 -13.64 17.33 14.69
CA MET A 152 -12.95 16.10 14.28
C MET A 152 -11.79 15.74 15.21
N ALA A 153 -11.04 16.74 15.69
CA ALA A 153 -9.95 16.56 16.65
C ALA A 153 -10.43 15.99 17.98
N LYS A 154 -11.70 16.25 18.36
CA LYS A 154 -12.36 15.69 19.54
C LYS A 154 -13.13 14.38 19.27
N GLY A 155 -13.08 13.87 18.04
CA GLY A 155 -13.82 12.67 17.64
C GLY A 155 -15.34 12.83 17.67
N LYS A 156 -15.86 14.06 17.76
CA LYS A 156 -17.30 14.36 17.80
C LYS A 156 -17.93 14.44 16.41
N LEU A 157 -17.11 14.70 15.40
CA LEU A 157 -17.48 14.65 14.00
C LEU A 157 -16.60 13.62 13.29
N LEU A 158 -17.21 12.58 12.73
CA LEU A 158 -16.51 11.45 12.14
C LEU A 158 -16.45 11.55 10.61
N GLY A 159 -15.27 11.33 10.05
CA GLY A 159 -14.99 11.41 8.62
C GLY A 159 -14.90 10.05 7.95
N CYS A 160 -15.27 9.98 6.67
CA CYS A 160 -14.83 8.92 5.76
C CYS A 160 -14.36 9.48 4.41
N PHE A 161 -13.58 8.69 3.68
CA PHE A 161 -12.92 9.10 2.44
C PHE A 161 -13.39 8.25 1.25
N GLY A 162 -14.19 8.83 0.37
CA GLY A 162 -14.79 8.17 -0.79
C GLY A 162 -14.00 8.37 -2.08
N LEU A 163 -13.12 7.43 -2.43
CA LEU A 163 -12.35 7.43 -3.68
C LEU A 163 -12.68 6.21 -4.54
N THR A 164 -12.40 5.01 -4.01
CA THR A 164 -12.52 3.72 -4.69
C THR A 164 -13.97 3.38 -5.06
N GLU A 165 -14.13 2.82 -6.26
CA GLU A 165 -15.42 2.42 -6.83
C GLU A 165 -15.41 0.93 -7.18
N PRO A 166 -16.58 0.28 -7.37
CA PRO A 166 -16.65 -1.14 -7.70
C PRO A 166 -15.79 -1.55 -8.91
N ASN A 167 -15.73 -0.69 -9.93
CA ASN A 167 -14.98 -0.92 -11.16
C ASN A 167 -13.56 -0.31 -11.13
N HIS A 168 -13.24 0.51 -10.12
CA HIS A 168 -12.04 1.35 -10.10
C HIS A 168 -11.36 1.35 -8.73
N GLY A 169 -10.43 0.40 -8.54
CA GLY A 169 -9.53 0.32 -7.39
C GLY A 169 -8.18 0.97 -7.67
N SER A 170 -7.32 0.26 -8.39
CA SER A 170 -5.96 0.71 -8.73
C SER A 170 -5.92 1.85 -9.76
N ASP A 171 -6.98 2.02 -10.55
CA ASP A 171 -7.14 3.10 -11.52
C ASP A 171 -8.27 4.08 -11.13
N PRO A 172 -8.02 4.99 -10.17
CA PRO A 172 -9.01 5.99 -9.79
C PRO A 172 -9.21 7.09 -10.85
N ALA A 173 -8.38 7.18 -11.89
CA ALA A 173 -8.55 8.16 -12.97
C ALA A 173 -9.85 7.92 -13.74
N SER A 174 -10.21 6.66 -13.88
CA SER A 174 -11.38 6.19 -14.64
C SER A 174 -12.71 6.27 -13.87
N MET A 175 -12.73 6.87 -12.66
CA MET A 175 -13.94 6.94 -11.82
C MET A 175 -15.20 7.41 -12.56
N GLU A 176 -16.32 6.81 -12.19
CA GLU A 176 -17.67 7.00 -12.74
C GLU A 176 -18.52 7.95 -11.90
N THR A 177 -18.19 8.16 -10.60
CA THR A 177 -18.92 9.14 -9.78
C THR A 177 -18.78 10.53 -10.39
N THR A 178 -19.91 11.17 -10.69
CA THR A 178 -19.96 12.47 -11.35
C THR A 178 -20.63 13.54 -10.50
N ALA A 179 -20.15 14.77 -10.63
CA ALA A 179 -20.78 15.97 -10.09
C ALA A 179 -21.25 16.85 -11.25
N LYS A 180 -22.55 17.16 -11.31
CA LYS A 180 -23.18 18.03 -12.31
C LYS A 180 -23.79 19.24 -11.62
N PRO A 181 -23.91 20.41 -12.24
CA PRO A 181 -24.72 21.50 -11.67
C PRO A 181 -26.10 20.99 -11.28
N HIS A 182 -26.58 21.36 -10.10
CA HIS A 182 -27.88 20.90 -9.63
C HIS A 182 -28.99 21.47 -10.53
N PRO A 183 -29.96 20.66 -10.98
CA PRO A 183 -30.91 21.07 -12.01
C PRO A 183 -31.80 22.25 -11.59
N THR A 184 -32.02 22.44 -10.29
CA THR A 184 -32.94 23.45 -9.75
C THR A 184 -32.37 24.36 -8.67
N LYS A 185 -31.18 24.06 -8.12
CA LYS A 185 -30.60 24.81 -6.99
C LYS A 185 -29.31 25.49 -7.46
N LYS A 186 -29.31 26.82 -7.54
CA LYS A 186 -28.11 27.58 -7.94
C LYS A 186 -27.03 27.48 -6.85
N GLY A 187 -25.77 27.35 -7.26
CA GLY A 187 -24.63 27.21 -6.34
C GLY A 187 -24.53 25.83 -5.68
N TYR A 188 -25.14 24.80 -6.28
CA TYR A 188 -25.09 23.41 -5.83
C TYR A 188 -24.68 22.50 -6.98
N TYR A 189 -24.00 21.41 -6.63
CA TYR A 189 -23.83 20.24 -7.48
C TYR A 189 -24.84 19.16 -7.10
N SER A 190 -25.24 18.33 -8.06
CA SER A 190 -25.92 17.06 -7.87
C SER A 190 -24.90 15.96 -8.17
N ILE A 191 -24.54 15.20 -7.14
CA ILE A 191 -23.51 14.16 -7.22
C ILE A 191 -24.18 12.79 -7.35
N SER A 192 -23.73 11.97 -8.28
CA SER A 192 -24.25 10.60 -8.47
C SER A 192 -23.13 9.61 -8.73
N GLY A 193 -23.22 8.45 -8.10
CA GLY A 193 -22.22 7.38 -8.21
C GLY A 193 -22.19 6.48 -6.99
N SER A 194 -21.21 5.58 -6.97
CA SER A 194 -21.05 4.62 -5.88
C SER A 194 -19.59 4.43 -5.51
N LYS A 195 -19.29 4.59 -4.22
CA LYS A 195 -17.99 4.26 -3.63
C LYS A 195 -18.11 2.96 -2.85
N THR A 196 -17.05 2.17 -2.81
CA THR A 196 -17.01 0.87 -2.11
C THR A 196 -15.75 0.71 -1.28
N TRP A 197 -15.80 -0.18 -0.28
CA TRP A 197 -14.71 -0.43 0.66
C TRP A 197 -14.30 0.81 1.47
N ILE A 198 -15.27 1.65 1.82
CA ILE A 198 -15.03 2.91 2.52
C ILE A 198 -15.12 2.70 4.03
N THR A 199 -13.96 2.64 4.69
CA THR A 199 -13.87 2.60 6.15
C THR A 199 -14.56 3.82 6.77
N ASN A 200 -15.23 3.61 7.91
CA ASN A 200 -16.08 4.55 8.64
C ASN A 200 -17.38 4.98 7.95
N SER A 201 -17.57 4.75 6.64
CA SER A 201 -18.75 5.27 5.93
C SER A 201 -20.11 4.99 6.60
N PRO A 202 -20.40 3.85 7.26
CA PRO A 202 -21.69 3.66 7.92
C PRO A 202 -21.92 4.53 9.16
N ILE A 203 -20.86 5.08 9.76
CA ILE A 203 -20.89 5.87 11.02
C ILE A 203 -20.45 7.32 10.86
N SER A 204 -19.97 7.73 9.67
CA SER A 204 -19.42 9.07 9.44
C SER A 204 -20.48 10.15 9.27
N ASP A 205 -20.27 11.28 9.92
CA ASP A 205 -21.08 12.50 9.79
C ASP A 205 -20.69 13.32 8.55
N LEU A 206 -19.40 13.28 8.17
CA LEU A 206 -18.83 14.01 7.04
C LEU A 206 -18.13 13.05 6.07
N LEU A 207 -18.48 13.15 4.79
CA LEU A 207 -17.93 12.30 3.74
C LEU A 207 -17.11 13.15 2.78
N LEU A 208 -15.79 12.97 2.76
CA LEU A 208 -14.92 13.55 1.74
C LEU A 208 -14.96 12.66 0.49
N VAL A 209 -15.73 13.06 -0.52
CA VAL A 209 -15.95 12.29 -1.75
C VAL A 209 -15.23 12.92 -2.93
N TRP A 210 -14.52 12.11 -3.69
CA TRP A 210 -13.90 12.50 -4.96
C TRP A 210 -14.81 12.12 -6.14
N ALA A 211 -15.16 13.10 -6.96
CA ALA A 211 -16.05 12.95 -8.10
C ALA A 211 -15.55 13.73 -9.31
N LYS A 212 -15.89 13.26 -10.52
CA LYS A 212 -15.58 13.92 -11.78
C LYS A 212 -16.61 15.01 -12.07
N VAL A 213 -16.19 16.27 -12.14
CA VAL A 213 -17.07 17.38 -12.52
C VAL A 213 -17.38 17.26 -14.01
N ALA A 214 -18.65 17.07 -14.36
CA ALA A 214 -19.06 16.71 -15.72
C ALA A 214 -18.69 17.78 -16.77
N GLU A 215 -18.69 19.06 -16.38
CA GLU A 215 -18.40 20.18 -17.27
C GLU A 215 -16.92 20.27 -17.66
N THR A 216 -16.03 19.85 -16.75
CA THR A 216 -14.57 19.98 -16.94
C THR A 216 -13.86 18.65 -17.14
N GLY A 217 -14.52 17.53 -16.82
CA GLY A 217 -13.91 16.20 -16.76
C GLY A 217 -12.90 16.01 -15.63
N LYS A 218 -12.69 17.03 -14.78
CA LYS A 218 -11.68 17.00 -13.71
C LYS A 218 -12.25 16.41 -12.42
N ILE A 219 -11.41 15.66 -11.71
CA ILE A 219 -11.74 15.13 -10.39
C ILE A 219 -11.61 16.25 -9.35
N ARG A 220 -12.60 16.40 -8.48
CA ARG A 220 -12.64 17.37 -7.37
C ARG A 220 -13.09 16.70 -6.08
N GLY A 221 -12.69 17.26 -4.94
CA GLY A 221 -13.06 16.79 -3.60
C GLY A 221 -14.24 17.58 -3.06
N PHE A 222 -15.25 16.86 -2.55
CA PHE A 222 -16.49 17.42 -1.99
C PHE A 222 -16.67 16.96 -0.55
N LEU A 223 -16.99 17.89 0.34
CA LEU A 223 -17.37 17.61 1.72
C LEU A 223 -18.90 17.48 1.83
N ILE A 224 -19.38 16.24 1.97
CA ILE A 224 -20.81 15.94 2.06
C ILE A 224 -21.18 15.74 3.53
N GLU A 225 -22.07 16.60 4.04
CA GLU A 225 -22.62 16.51 5.40
C GLU A 225 -23.84 15.58 5.39
N ARG A 226 -23.78 14.47 6.14
CA ARG A 226 -24.81 13.43 6.10
C ARG A 226 -26.20 13.97 6.49
N ASP A 227 -26.27 14.78 7.51
CA ASP A 227 -27.51 15.34 8.07
C ASP A 227 -28.20 16.36 7.14
N GLN A 228 -27.45 16.91 6.17
CA GLN A 228 -27.97 17.83 5.16
C GLN A 228 -28.42 17.12 3.87
N CYS A 229 -28.15 15.82 3.73
CA CYS A 229 -28.56 15.05 2.57
C CYS A 229 -30.06 14.74 2.62
N PRO A 230 -30.86 15.09 1.60
CA PRO A 230 -32.26 14.71 1.54
C PRO A 230 -32.45 13.17 1.61
N PRO A 231 -33.57 12.70 2.18
CA PRO A 231 -33.88 11.27 2.19
C PRO A 231 -33.84 10.68 0.77
N GLY A 232 -33.16 9.54 0.63
CA GLY A 232 -33.01 8.83 -0.64
C GLY A 232 -31.83 9.28 -1.52
N THR A 233 -31.10 10.34 -1.17
CA THR A 233 -29.96 10.80 -2.00
C THR A 233 -28.60 10.31 -1.52
N LEU A 234 -28.50 9.84 -0.28
CA LEU A 234 -27.28 9.27 0.32
C LEU A 234 -27.63 7.99 1.10
N GLU A 235 -26.94 6.91 0.78
CA GLU A 235 -26.95 5.67 1.58
C GLU A 235 -25.52 5.21 1.87
N THR A 236 -25.30 4.63 3.04
CA THR A 236 -23.97 4.13 3.45
C THR A 236 -24.04 2.71 4.03
N PRO A 237 -24.46 1.71 3.24
CA PRO A 237 -24.65 0.36 3.74
C PRO A 237 -23.31 -0.25 4.19
N ALA A 238 -23.33 -0.96 5.30
CA ALA A 238 -22.17 -1.68 5.81
C ALA A 238 -21.89 -2.95 4.98
N ILE A 239 -20.61 -3.22 4.71
CA ILE A 239 -20.13 -4.47 4.13
C ILE A 239 -19.83 -5.43 5.30
N LYS A 240 -20.47 -6.59 5.29
CA LYS A 240 -20.39 -7.62 6.34
C LYS A 240 -19.58 -8.84 5.88
N ASN A 241 -19.26 -9.72 6.83
CA ASN A 241 -18.61 -11.01 6.62
C ASN A 241 -17.18 -10.87 6.07
N LYS A 242 -16.42 -9.89 6.57
CA LYS A 242 -15.03 -9.66 6.13
C LYS A 242 -14.08 -10.68 6.76
N ASN A 243 -13.06 -11.11 6.03
CA ASN A 243 -12.05 -12.05 6.56
C ASN A 243 -10.91 -11.36 7.34
N GLY A 244 -10.72 -10.05 7.15
CA GLY A 244 -9.74 -9.23 7.85
C GLY A 244 -10.29 -7.83 8.10
N LEU A 245 -9.65 -7.08 8.99
CA LEU A 245 -10.12 -5.79 9.52
C LEU A 245 -11.56 -5.86 10.05
N ARG A 246 -11.89 -6.97 10.73
CA ARG A 246 -13.24 -7.22 11.25
C ARG A 246 -13.60 -6.25 12.38
N ALA A 247 -12.61 -5.84 13.18
CA ALA A 247 -12.76 -4.80 14.19
C ALA A 247 -12.73 -3.36 13.60
N SER A 248 -13.15 -3.20 12.33
CA SER A 248 -13.30 -1.93 11.65
C SER A 248 -14.65 -1.92 10.93
N ILE A 249 -15.38 -0.81 10.98
CA ILE A 249 -16.60 -0.66 10.20
C ILE A 249 -16.26 -0.17 8.80
N THR A 250 -16.73 -0.89 7.78
CA THR A 250 -16.48 -0.59 6.36
C THR A 250 -17.79 -0.67 5.62
N GLY A 251 -18.01 0.23 4.67
CA GLY A 251 -19.26 0.29 3.92
C GLY A 251 -19.08 0.81 2.51
N MET A 252 -20.21 1.15 1.91
CA MET A 252 -20.28 1.83 0.63
C MET A 252 -20.75 3.28 0.84
N ILE A 253 -20.65 4.10 -0.20
CA ILE A 253 -21.32 5.39 -0.30
C ILE A 253 -22.11 5.37 -1.60
N HIS A 254 -23.43 5.37 -1.53
CA HIS A 254 -24.30 5.50 -2.68
C HIS A 254 -24.85 6.91 -2.73
N LEU A 255 -24.67 7.56 -3.88
CA LEU A 255 -25.13 8.92 -4.14
C LEU A 255 -26.08 8.88 -5.32
N ASP A 256 -27.32 9.31 -5.10
CA ASP A 256 -28.33 9.48 -6.15
C ASP A 256 -28.77 10.94 -6.17
N GLY A 257 -28.28 11.68 -7.16
CA GLY A 257 -28.56 13.10 -7.31
C GLY A 257 -28.24 13.98 -6.09
N CYS A 258 -27.35 13.56 -5.18
CA CYS A 258 -27.12 14.19 -3.88
C CYS A 258 -26.74 15.68 -4.02
N PRO A 259 -27.54 16.62 -3.49
CA PRO A 259 -27.26 18.03 -3.57
C PRO A 259 -26.13 18.42 -2.60
N VAL A 260 -25.06 19.03 -3.13
CA VAL A 260 -23.91 19.49 -2.35
C VAL A 260 -23.62 20.96 -2.70
N PRO A 261 -23.52 21.89 -1.73
CA PRO A 261 -23.16 23.27 -2.01
C PRO A 261 -21.81 23.36 -2.74
N GLU A 262 -21.69 24.27 -3.70
CA GLU A 262 -20.41 24.57 -4.36
C GLU A 262 -19.33 25.01 -3.35
N ALA A 263 -19.75 25.71 -2.28
CA ALA A 263 -18.88 26.08 -1.16
C ALA A 263 -18.31 24.90 -0.37
N ASN A 264 -18.83 23.68 -0.56
CA ASN A 264 -18.31 22.45 0.05
C ASN A 264 -17.31 21.71 -0.86
N MET A 265 -17.03 22.22 -2.06
CA MET A 265 -16.00 21.71 -2.96
C MET A 265 -14.66 22.37 -2.62
N PHE A 266 -13.58 21.59 -2.53
CA PHE A 266 -12.24 22.15 -2.33
C PHE A 266 -11.88 23.10 -3.47
N PRO A 267 -11.43 24.34 -3.20
CA PRO A 267 -11.35 25.42 -4.19
C PRO A 267 -10.32 25.17 -5.31
N ASP A 268 -9.12 24.72 -4.95
CA ASP A 268 -7.96 24.78 -5.86
C ASP A 268 -7.47 23.41 -6.33
N VAL A 269 -7.75 22.35 -5.57
CA VAL A 269 -7.23 21.01 -5.87
C VAL A 269 -8.07 20.31 -6.93
N GLU A 270 -7.40 19.83 -7.98
CA GLU A 270 -8.01 19.10 -9.09
C GLU A 270 -7.21 17.86 -9.50
N GLY A 271 -7.89 16.94 -10.18
CA GLY A 271 -7.31 15.70 -10.65
C GLY A 271 -6.89 14.76 -9.52
N LEU A 272 -5.96 13.85 -9.82
CA LEU A 272 -5.51 12.83 -8.86
C LEU A 272 -4.54 13.36 -7.80
N ARG A 273 -4.04 14.60 -7.94
CA ARG A 273 -3.13 15.21 -6.96
C ARG A 273 -3.76 15.24 -5.57
N GLY A 274 -5.02 15.68 -5.47
CA GLY A 274 -5.74 15.76 -4.19
C GLY A 274 -5.86 14.43 -3.45
N PRO A 275 -6.51 13.40 -4.03
CA PRO A 275 -6.64 12.12 -3.37
C PRO A 275 -5.27 11.46 -3.11
N PHE A 276 -4.30 11.57 -4.02
CA PHE A 276 -2.99 10.95 -3.84
C PHE A 276 -2.16 11.60 -2.71
N SER A 277 -2.27 12.91 -2.51
CA SER A 277 -1.68 13.55 -1.33
C SER A 277 -2.27 13.01 -0.03
N CYS A 278 -3.60 12.84 0.03
CA CYS A 278 -4.27 12.24 1.19
C CYS A 278 -3.77 10.81 1.44
N LEU A 279 -3.70 9.99 0.38
CA LEU A 279 -3.17 8.62 0.47
C LEU A 279 -1.72 8.59 0.94
N ASN A 280 -0.87 9.57 0.58
CA ASN A 280 0.50 9.63 1.05
C ASN A 280 0.60 9.88 2.56
N PHE A 281 -0.31 10.67 3.14
CA PHE A 281 -0.40 10.82 4.61
C PHE A 281 -0.78 9.49 5.29
N ALA A 282 -1.75 8.77 4.72
CA ALA A 282 -2.19 7.50 5.28
C ALA A 282 -1.13 6.39 5.13
N ARG A 283 -0.49 6.28 3.95
CA ARG A 283 0.63 5.36 3.68
C ARG A 283 1.81 5.58 4.62
N TYR A 284 2.13 6.84 4.93
CA TYR A 284 3.15 7.17 5.92
C TYR A 284 2.79 6.56 7.29
N GLY A 285 1.56 6.74 7.77
CA GLY A 285 1.10 6.13 9.01
C GLY A 285 1.12 4.60 8.98
N ILE A 286 0.69 3.98 7.87
CA ILE A 286 0.72 2.52 7.70
C ILE A 286 2.14 1.97 7.78
N ALA A 287 3.13 2.69 7.25
CA ALA A 287 4.54 2.29 7.32
C ALA A 287 5.02 2.13 8.77
N TRP A 288 4.47 2.90 9.71
CA TRP A 288 4.69 2.73 11.16
C TRP A 288 3.82 1.63 11.76
N GLY A 289 2.53 1.68 11.46
CA GLY A 289 1.52 0.84 12.08
C GLY A 289 1.80 -0.67 11.94
N VAL A 290 2.12 -1.13 10.73
CA VAL A 290 2.34 -2.58 10.49
C VAL A 290 3.54 -3.14 11.26
N ILE A 291 4.50 -2.29 11.63
CA ILE A 291 5.60 -2.70 12.51
C ILE A 291 5.11 -2.93 13.93
N GLY A 292 4.16 -2.14 14.43
CA GLY A 292 3.47 -2.41 15.70
C GLY A 292 2.77 -3.78 15.71
N ALA A 293 2.03 -4.12 14.65
CA ALA A 293 1.44 -5.45 14.52
C ALA A 293 2.48 -6.58 14.49
N LEU A 294 3.61 -6.37 13.79
CA LEU A 294 4.71 -7.34 13.77
C LEU A 294 5.36 -7.51 15.16
N GLU A 295 5.55 -6.43 15.91
CA GLU A 295 6.10 -6.47 17.27
C GLU A 295 5.19 -7.21 18.27
N ASP A 296 3.87 -7.06 18.15
CA ASP A 296 2.91 -7.87 18.91
C ASP A 296 3.03 -9.36 18.52
N CYS A 297 3.13 -9.68 17.23
CA CYS A 297 3.36 -11.05 16.76
C CYS A 297 4.66 -11.64 17.33
N ILE A 298 5.76 -10.87 17.34
CA ILE A 298 7.04 -11.28 17.93
C ILE A 298 6.89 -11.53 19.43
N SER A 299 6.24 -10.60 20.15
CA SER A 299 6.05 -10.68 21.60
C SER A 299 5.27 -11.94 21.99
N ARG A 300 4.13 -12.17 21.34
CA ARG A 300 3.28 -13.35 21.57
C ARG A 300 3.99 -14.65 21.21
N ALA A 301 4.66 -14.70 20.06
CA ALA A 301 5.36 -15.90 19.61
C ALA A 301 6.52 -16.25 20.55
N ARG A 302 7.26 -15.24 21.02
CA ARG A 302 8.33 -15.41 22.01
C ARG A 302 7.80 -15.93 23.34
N GLU A 303 6.75 -15.31 23.88
CA GLU A 303 6.12 -15.73 25.14
C GLU A 303 5.61 -17.17 25.05
N TYR A 304 4.82 -17.48 24.02
CA TYR A 304 4.33 -18.82 23.79
C TYR A 304 5.47 -19.84 23.63
N ALA A 305 6.55 -19.49 22.93
CA ALA A 305 7.68 -20.37 22.75
C ALA A 305 8.48 -20.64 24.04
N LEU A 306 8.53 -19.67 24.96
CA LEU A 306 9.19 -19.83 26.26
C LEU A 306 8.37 -20.71 27.21
N GLU A 307 7.05 -20.63 27.14
CA GLU A 307 6.14 -21.36 28.03
C GLU A 307 5.81 -22.76 27.53
N ARG A 308 5.51 -22.90 26.24
CA ARG A 308 5.07 -24.17 25.64
C ARG A 308 6.22 -25.16 25.62
N LYS A 309 5.98 -26.35 26.18
CA LYS A 309 6.97 -27.44 26.24
C LYS A 309 6.66 -28.56 25.25
N GLN A 310 7.69 -29.07 24.59
CA GLN A 310 7.67 -30.26 23.71
C GLN A 310 8.96 -31.06 23.88
N PHE A 311 8.96 -32.30 23.36
CA PHE A 311 10.08 -33.25 23.35
C PHE A 311 11.01 -33.18 24.58
N LYS A 312 10.75 -34.02 25.59
CA LYS A 312 11.46 -34.02 26.89
C LYS A 312 11.26 -32.72 27.68
N SER A 313 10.05 -32.16 27.63
CA SER A 313 9.65 -30.97 28.39
C SER A 313 10.50 -29.73 28.17
N ASN A 314 11.15 -29.62 27.00
CA ASN A 314 11.93 -28.44 26.64
C ASN A 314 10.99 -27.33 26.13
N PRO A 315 11.25 -26.06 26.47
CA PRO A 315 10.53 -24.94 25.86
C PRO A 315 10.79 -24.91 24.35
N LEU A 316 9.78 -24.54 23.55
CA LEU A 316 9.93 -24.41 22.09
C LEU A 316 11.05 -23.44 21.70
N ALA A 317 11.25 -22.38 22.49
CA ALA A 317 12.31 -21.38 22.29
C ALA A 317 13.73 -21.97 22.31
N LYS A 318 13.92 -23.22 22.77
CA LYS A 318 15.22 -23.92 22.73
C LYS A 318 15.61 -24.40 21.32
N TYR A 319 14.64 -24.56 20.41
CA TYR A 319 14.92 -25.12 19.09
C TYR A 319 15.40 -24.04 18.10
N GLN A 320 16.47 -24.35 17.35
CA GLN A 320 17.11 -23.42 16.43
C GLN A 320 16.14 -22.85 15.37
N LEU A 321 15.21 -23.65 14.86
CA LEU A 321 14.23 -23.18 13.88
C LEU A 321 13.25 -22.15 14.48
N VAL A 322 12.92 -22.25 15.76
CA VAL A 322 12.08 -21.24 16.45
C VAL A 322 12.90 -19.96 16.67
N GLN A 323 14.15 -20.09 17.10
CA GLN A 323 15.06 -18.94 17.28
C GLN A 323 15.30 -18.19 15.96
N LYS A 324 15.49 -18.91 14.85
CA LYS A 324 15.66 -18.30 13.51
C LYS A 324 14.45 -17.44 13.14
N LYS A 325 13.23 -17.96 13.31
CA LYS A 325 12.00 -17.21 12.99
C LYS A 325 11.88 -15.92 13.79
N LEU A 326 12.19 -15.97 15.09
CA LEU A 326 12.20 -14.78 15.95
C LEU A 326 13.30 -13.78 15.53
N ALA A 327 14.48 -14.27 15.16
CA ALA A 327 15.59 -13.43 14.71
C ALA A 327 15.28 -12.72 13.38
N ASP A 328 14.73 -13.43 12.38
CA ASP A 328 14.33 -12.85 11.10
C ASP A 328 13.27 -11.75 11.32
N ALA A 329 12.20 -12.05 12.09
CA ALA A 329 11.13 -11.10 12.35
C ALA A 329 11.60 -9.88 13.15
N SER A 330 12.43 -10.08 14.17
CA SER A 330 13.01 -9.00 14.97
C SER A 330 13.93 -8.09 14.14
N THR A 331 14.62 -8.66 13.16
CA THR A 331 15.49 -7.91 12.25
C THR A 331 14.64 -7.00 11.35
N ASP A 332 13.63 -7.55 10.68
CA ASP A 332 12.73 -6.78 9.82
C ASP A 332 11.96 -5.69 10.59
N ALA A 333 11.51 -5.96 11.82
CA ALA A 333 10.87 -4.96 12.67
C ALA A 333 11.80 -3.78 12.98
N ALA A 334 13.05 -4.06 13.37
CA ALA A 334 14.02 -3.02 13.71
C ALA A 334 14.40 -2.15 12.50
N TYR A 335 14.64 -2.76 11.33
CA TYR A 335 14.88 -2.01 10.09
C TYR A 335 13.67 -1.18 9.68
N GLY A 336 12.47 -1.75 9.74
CA GLY A 336 11.23 -1.07 9.38
C GLY A 336 10.93 0.13 10.26
N LEU A 337 11.16 0.02 11.58
CA LEU A 337 10.96 1.11 12.54
C LEU A 337 11.95 2.25 12.30
N LEU A 338 13.23 1.94 12.11
CA LEU A 338 14.26 2.96 11.83
C LEU A 338 13.97 3.70 10.51
N ALA A 339 13.56 2.98 9.47
CA ALA A 339 13.19 3.58 8.19
C ALA A 339 11.97 4.51 8.34
N ALA A 340 10.93 4.08 9.07
CA ALA A 340 9.74 4.90 9.32
C ALA A 340 10.06 6.16 10.15
N ALA A 341 10.92 6.04 11.17
CA ALA A 341 11.46 7.15 11.95
C ALA A 341 12.17 8.17 11.06
N HIS A 342 13.04 7.69 10.17
CA HIS A 342 13.75 8.56 9.22
C HIS A 342 12.79 9.27 8.26
N LEU A 343 11.75 8.59 7.74
CA LEU A 343 10.73 9.25 6.92
C LEU A 343 10.04 10.38 7.68
N GLY A 344 9.75 10.20 8.98
CA GLY A 344 9.14 11.24 9.80
C GLY A 344 10.01 12.49 9.90
N ARG A 345 11.31 12.31 10.13
CA ARG A 345 12.28 13.42 10.14
C ARG A 345 12.31 14.16 8.80
N LEU A 346 12.43 13.42 7.69
CA LEU A 346 12.40 14.01 6.35
C LEU A 346 11.09 14.74 6.06
N LYS A 347 9.96 14.24 6.60
CA LYS A 347 8.65 14.89 6.46
C LYS A 347 8.62 16.24 7.16
N ASP A 348 9.08 16.29 8.41
CA ASP A 348 9.12 17.51 9.21
C ASP A 348 10.12 18.53 8.63
N GLU A 349 11.17 18.07 7.95
CA GLU A 349 12.12 18.92 7.21
C GLU A 349 11.63 19.37 5.82
N GLY A 350 10.45 18.92 5.37
CA GLY A 350 9.93 19.24 4.04
C GLY A 350 10.69 18.56 2.88
N LYS A 351 11.44 17.49 3.16
CA LYS A 351 12.29 16.75 2.20
C LYS A 351 11.72 15.39 1.80
N LEU A 352 10.55 15.01 2.29
CA LEU A 352 9.95 13.71 2.02
C LEU A 352 9.40 13.64 0.59
N ALA A 353 9.95 12.73 -0.22
CA ALA A 353 9.41 12.40 -1.53
C ALA A 353 8.37 11.26 -1.45
N PRO A 354 7.31 11.26 -2.28
CA PRO A 354 6.30 10.18 -2.32
C PRO A 354 6.88 8.78 -2.56
N GLU A 355 7.97 8.68 -3.31
CA GLU A 355 8.69 7.44 -3.60
C GLU A 355 9.27 6.84 -2.32
N MET A 356 9.74 7.67 -1.38
CA MET A 356 10.27 7.20 -0.09
C MET A 356 9.16 6.54 0.73
N ILE A 357 7.95 7.11 0.72
CA ILE A 357 6.77 6.51 1.37
C ILE A 357 6.43 5.17 0.71
N SER A 358 6.44 5.12 -0.63
CA SER A 358 6.18 3.88 -1.38
C SER A 358 7.15 2.77 -1.03
N MET A 359 8.44 3.09 -0.92
CA MET A 359 9.48 2.15 -0.52
C MET A 359 9.23 1.55 0.85
N VAL A 360 9.06 2.39 1.88
CA VAL A 360 8.95 1.92 3.26
C VAL A 360 7.58 1.28 3.52
N LYS A 361 6.47 1.83 3.01
CA LYS A 361 5.14 1.23 3.14
C LYS A 361 5.13 -0.18 2.56
N ARG A 362 5.63 -0.34 1.33
CA ARG A 362 5.73 -1.64 0.66
C ARG A 362 6.55 -2.62 1.49
N GLN A 363 7.80 -2.26 1.80
CA GLN A 363 8.71 -3.13 2.53
C GLN A 363 8.13 -3.55 3.88
N ASN A 364 7.63 -2.59 4.67
CA ASN A 364 7.12 -2.87 6.01
C ASN A 364 5.85 -3.72 5.97
N CYS A 365 4.92 -3.48 5.03
CA CYS A 365 3.73 -4.32 4.87
C CYS A 365 4.12 -5.76 4.47
N ASP A 366 5.00 -5.91 3.49
CA ASP A 366 5.43 -7.22 2.99
C ASP A 366 6.14 -8.03 4.08
N ARG A 367 7.09 -7.41 4.78
CA ARG A 367 7.84 -8.07 5.85
C ARG A 367 6.98 -8.37 7.06
N ALA A 368 6.08 -7.46 7.47
CA ALA A 368 5.14 -7.72 8.55
C ALA A 368 4.26 -8.94 8.26
N LEU A 369 3.68 -9.03 7.06
CA LEU A 369 2.83 -10.16 6.69
C LEU A 369 3.59 -11.48 6.61
N VAL A 370 4.76 -11.51 5.95
CA VAL A 370 5.59 -12.71 5.81
C VAL A 370 6.02 -13.23 7.19
N ASN A 371 6.50 -12.35 8.06
CA ASN A 371 6.97 -12.74 9.38
C ASN A 371 5.81 -13.12 10.30
N ALA A 372 4.68 -12.41 10.29
CA ALA A 372 3.51 -12.77 11.09
C ALA A 372 3.01 -14.19 10.74
N ARG A 373 2.95 -14.54 9.44
CA ARG A 373 2.62 -15.90 8.98
C ARG A 373 3.63 -16.94 9.47
N THR A 374 4.92 -16.62 9.40
CA THR A 374 6.00 -17.51 9.82
C THR A 374 6.00 -17.75 11.33
N LEU A 375 5.74 -16.71 12.12
CA LEU A 375 5.62 -16.75 13.58
C LEU A 375 4.35 -17.49 14.02
N GLN A 376 3.26 -17.38 13.27
CA GLN A 376 2.01 -18.11 13.53
C GLN A 376 2.25 -19.63 13.62
N GLU A 377 3.18 -20.18 12.84
CA GLU A 377 3.52 -21.61 12.88
C GLU A 377 4.05 -22.08 14.25
N ILE A 378 4.63 -21.19 15.08
CA ILE A 378 5.14 -21.54 16.42
C ILE A 378 4.00 -22.02 17.33
N PHE A 379 2.77 -21.56 17.08
CA PHE A 379 1.60 -21.93 17.88
C PHE A 379 1.03 -23.31 17.51
N GLY A 380 1.39 -23.87 16.35
CA GLY A 380 0.79 -25.10 15.84
C GLY A 380 -0.73 -24.96 15.68
N GLY A 381 -1.49 -25.97 16.09
CA GLY A 381 -2.97 -25.95 15.98
C GLY A 381 -3.65 -24.78 16.71
N ASN A 382 -3.02 -24.24 17.77
CA ASN A 382 -3.55 -23.13 18.53
C ASN A 382 -3.67 -21.83 17.72
N ALA A 383 -2.87 -21.66 16.66
CA ALA A 383 -2.98 -20.50 15.78
C ALA A 383 -4.33 -20.37 15.06
N VAL A 384 -5.12 -21.45 14.99
CA VAL A 384 -6.46 -21.42 14.39
C VAL A 384 -7.48 -20.77 15.33
N SER A 385 -7.20 -20.73 16.64
CA SER A 385 -8.04 -20.03 17.60
C SER A 385 -7.68 -18.56 17.68
N ASP A 386 -8.69 -17.70 17.61
CA ASP A 386 -8.54 -16.24 17.71
C ASP A 386 -8.14 -15.77 19.13
N GLU A 387 -8.29 -16.62 20.14
CA GLU A 387 -7.80 -16.42 21.51
C GLU A 387 -6.30 -16.11 21.57
N TYR A 388 -5.51 -16.59 20.60
CA TYR A 388 -4.07 -16.36 20.55
C TYR A 388 -3.68 -15.07 19.80
N GLY A 389 -4.64 -14.39 19.14
CA GLY A 389 -4.45 -13.09 18.48
C GLY A 389 -3.57 -13.08 17.22
N ILE A 390 -2.66 -14.02 17.03
CA ILE A 390 -1.71 -14.01 15.90
C ILE A 390 -2.39 -14.21 14.54
N GLY A 391 -3.39 -15.12 14.47
CA GLY A 391 -4.16 -15.34 13.24
C GLY A 391 -4.95 -14.09 12.80
N ARG A 392 -5.42 -13.30 13.78
CA ARG A 392 -6.06 -11.99 13.53
C ARG A 392 -5.08 -11.00 12.88
N HIS A 393 -3.87 -10.86 13.41
CA HIS A 393 -2.86 -10.00 12.79
C HIS A 393 -2.50 -10.46 11.37
N VAL A 394 -2.37 -11.76 11.12
CA VAL A 394 -2.10 -12.28 9.77
C VAL A 394 -3.23 -11.95 8.78
N ALA A 395 -4.48 -12.15 9.19
CA ALA A 395 -5.64 -11.83 8.36
C ALA A 395 -5.75 -10.32 8.09
N ASN A 396 -5.48 -9.50 9.10
CA ASN A 396 -5.44 -8.04 8.99
C ASN A 396 -4.32 -7.54 8.08
N LEU A 397 -3.09 -8.03 8.27
CA LEU A 397 -1.92 -7.61 7.49
C LEU A 397 -2.03 -8.00 6.02
N PHE A 398 -2.73 -9.10 5.70
CA PHE A 398 -3.08 -9.43 4.32
C PHE A 398 -3.89 -8.30 3.68
N VAL A 399 -4.89 -7.78 4.38
CA VAL A 399 -5.69 -6.65 3.90
C VAL A 399 -4.84 -5.37 3.82
N THR A 400 -4.05 -5.07 4.86
CA THR A 400 -3.17 -3.88 4.90
C THR A 400 -2.12 -3.85 3.77
N GLN A 401 -1.64 -5.01 3.33
CA GLN A 401 -0.74 -5.10 2.17
C GLN A 401 -1.43 -4.70 0.85
N THR A 402 -2.75 -4.90 0.75
CA THR A 402 -3.51 -4.72 -0.51
C THR A 402 -4.04 -3.30 -0.72
N TYR A 403 -4.57 -2.65 0.31
CA TYR A 403 -5.18 -1.33 0.16
C TYR A 403 -4.13 -0.20 0.23
N GLU A 404 -4.56 1.00 -0.18
CA GLU A 404 -3.69 2.19 -0.28
C GLU A 404 -2.48 1.98 -1.20
N GLY A 405 -2.59 1.08 -2.17
CA GLY A 405 -1.50 0.71 -3.08
C GLY A 405 -0.95 -0.66 -2.73
N GLN A 406 -1.24 -1.64 -3.59
CA GLN A 406 -0.72 -2.99 -3.49
C GLN A 406 0.81 -2.99 -3.71
N SER A 407 1.51 -4.02 -3.20
CA SER A 407 2.98 -4.14 -3.29
C SER A 407 3.51 -3.88 -4.70
N ASP A 408 2.86 -4.47 -5.73
CA ASP A 408 3.35 -4.36 -7.11
C ASP A 408 3.17 -2.95 -7.66
N ILE A 409 2.10 -2.25 -7.30
CA ILE A 409 1.91 -0.83 -7.66
C ILE A 409 3.02 0.03 -7.07
N HIS A 410 3.40 -0.17 -5.81
CA HIS A 410 4.54 0.55 -5.23
C HIS A 410 5.87 0.16 -5.89
N ALA A 411 6.04 -1.10 -6.29
CA ALA A 411 7.22 -1.52 -7.06
C ALA A 411 7.29 -0.82 -8.42
N LEU A 412 6.17 -0.64 -9.12
CA LEU A 412 6.10 0.10 -10.38
C LEU A 412 6.36 1.60 -10.19
N ILE A 413 5.86 2.22 -9.12
CA ILE A 413 6.17 3.62 -8.76
C ILE A 413 7.68 3.79 -8.58
N LEU A 414 8.33 2.88 -7.85
CA LEU A 414 9.77 2.92 -7.63
C LEU A 414 10.54 2.63 -8.91
N GLY A 415 10.12 1.63 -9.68
CA GLY A 415 10.73 1.27 -10.97
C GLY A 415 10.73 2.46 -11.93
N ARG A 416 9.61 3.19 -12.01
CA ARG A 416 9.52 4.43 -12.78
C ARG A 416 10.48 5.50 -12.27
N ALA A 417 10.52 5.73 -10.96
CA ALA A 417 11.40 6.74 -10.38
C ALA A 417 12.89 6.45 -10.59
N ILE A 418 13.27 5.16 -10.59
CA ILE A 418 14.66 4.72 -10.80
C ILE A 418 15.05 4.79 -12.28
N THR A 419 14.14 4.44 -13.18
CA THR A 419 14.46 4.27 -14.61
C THR A 419 14.08 5.46 -15.48
N GLY A 420 13.19 6.33 -15.01
CA GLY A 420 12.62 7.43 -15.79
C GLY A 420 11.57 7.00 -16.83
N TYR A 421 11.18 5.73 -16.87
CA TYR A 421 10.22 5.20 -17.84
C TYR A 421 8.93 4.71 -17.16
N ASP A 422 7.77 5.11 -17.70
CA ASP A 422 6.51 4.47 -17.37
C ASP A 422 6.41 3.11 -18.10
N PRO A 423 5.88 2.06 -17.45
CA PRO A 423 5.43 0.88 -18.17
C PRO A 423 4.32 1.30 -19.16
N PRO A 424 4.24 0.71 -20.36
CA PRO A 424 3.16 0.99 -21.28
C PRO A 424 1.78 0.76 -20.63
N SER A 425 0.85 1.69 -20.81
CA SER A 425 -0.46 1.64 -20.13
C SER A 425 -1.40 0.55 -20.65
N SER A 426 -1.18 0.07 -21.89
CA SER A 426 -2.05 -0.90 -22.57
C SER A 426 -1.51 -2.32 -22.58
N CYS A 427 -0.32 -2.58 -22.03
CA CYS A 427 0.24 -3.91 -22.01
C CYS A 427 1.11 -4.19 -20.78
N SER A 428 1.17 -5.46 -20.38
CA SER A 428 2.06 -5.96 -19.33
C SER A 428 2.75 -7.22 -19.80
N ALA A 429 3.94 -7.52 -19.28
CA ALA A 429 4.62 -8.78 -19.53
C ALA A 429 5.56 -9.14 -18.38
N GLY A 430 5.70 -10.43 -18.10
CA GLY A 430 6.61 -10.93 -17.08
C GLY A 430 6.81 -12.45 -17.16
N PRO A 431 7.84 -12.99 -16.49
CA PRO A 431 8.14 -14.41 -16.48
C PRO A 431 7.02 -15.25 -15.86
N ILE A 432 6.87 -16.47 -16.36
CA ILE A 432 5.96 -17.47 -15.80
C ILE A 432 6.73 -18.27 -14.75
N GLY A 433 6.45 -18.00 -13.47
CA GLY A 433 7.19 -18.61 -12.35
C GLY A 433 8.65 -18.14 -12.33
N ASP A 434 9.59 -19.08 -12.15
CA ASP A 434 11.02 -18.78 -12.07
C ASP A 434 11.73 -18.88 -13.45
N ASP A 435 11.00 -19.18 -14.53
CA ASP A 435 11.57 -19.29 -15.87
C ASP A 435 11.66 -17.93 -16.57
N LEU A 436 12.89 -17.39 -16.62
CA LEU A 436 13.17 -16.11 -17.26
C LEU A 436 13.06 -16.13 -18.79
N PHE A 437 12.95 -17.30 -19.44
CA PHE A 437 12.84 -17.43 -20.90
C PHE A 437 11.40 -17.60 -21.39
N HIS A 438 10.44 -17.81 -20.49
CA HIS A 438 9.02 -17.94 -20.82
C HIS A 438 8.22 -16.89 -20.09
N TRP A 439 7.71 -15.91 -20.84
CA TRP A 439 6.92 -14.83 -20.30
C TRP A 439 5.48 -14.94 -20.78
N GLN A 440 4.57 -14.48 -19.94
CA GLN A 440 3.20 -14.18 -20.34
C GLN A 440 3.08 -12.66 -20.48
N ALA A 441 2.40 -12.23 -21.52
CA ALA A 441 2.04 -10.84 -21.71
C ALA A 441 0.52 -10.69 -21.83
N THR A 442 0.03 -9.52 -21.46
CA THR A 442 -1.37 -9.13 -21.58
C THR A 442 -1.44 -7.83 -22.36
N ILE A 443 -2.34 -7.75 -23.33
CA ILE A 443 -2.67 -6.54 -24.08
C ILE A 443 -4.15 -6.22 -23.84
N MET A 444 -4.41 -4.98 -23.44
CA MET A 444 -5.76 -4.42 -23.41
C MET A 444 -6.14 -4.00 -24.83
N GLY A 445 -7.32 -4.43 -25.27
CA GLY A 445 -7.86 -4.07 -26.58
C GLY A 445 -7.95 -2.54 -26.75
N PRO A 446 -7.36 -1.96 -27.82
CA PRO A 446 -7.38 -0.52 -28.03
C PRO A 446 -8.80 0.05 -28.11
N SER A 447 -9.04 1.20 -27.47
CA SER A 447 -10.37 1.81 -27.32
C SER A 447 -11.06 2.13 -28.65
N ASP A 448 -10.27 2.52 -29.65
CA ASP A 448 -10.75 2.91 -30.99
C ASP A 448 -10.72 1.76 -32.00
N SER A 449 -10.75 0.52 -31.51
CA SER A 449 -10.68 -0.69 -32.32
C SER A 449 -11.86 -1.64 -32.03
N PRO A 450 -12.18 -2.60 -32.91
CA PRO A 450 -13.17 -3.65 -32.60
C PRO A 450 -12.74 -4.58 -31.45
N TYR A 451 -11.53 -4.41 -30.92
CA TYR A 451 -10.98 -5.14 -29.79
C TYR A 451 -11.21 -4.43 -28.44
N SER A 452 -11.74 -3.21 -28.46
CA SER A 452 -12.05 -2.41 -27.26
C SER A 452 -12.82 -3.20 -26.21
N GLY A 453 -12.37 -3.13 -24.96
CA GLY A 453 -12.93 -3.86 -23.82
C GLY A 453 -12.46 -5.31 -23.67
N GLY A 454 -11.69 -5.85 -24.62
CA GLY A 454 -11.08 -7.18 -24.52
C GLY A 454 -9.72 -7.20 -23.82
N VAL A 455 -9.36 -8.35 -23.26
CA VAL A 455 -8.08 -8.69 -22.64
C VAL A 455 -7.46 -9.86 -23.41
N PHE A 456 -6.32 -9.63 -24.02
CA PHE A 456 -5.64 -10.61 -24.87
C PHE A 456 -4.35 -11.09 -24.22
N PHE A 457 -4.24 -12.40 -24.03
CA PHE A 457 -3.05 -13.04 -23.47
C PHE A 457 -2.12 -13.51 -24.58
N LEU A 458 -0.83 -13.28 -24.40
CA LEU A 458 0.24 -13.69 -25.30
C LEU A 458 1.29 -14.50 -24.55
N ALA A 459 1.86 -15.49 -25.22
CA ALA A 459 3.06 -16.19 -24.77
C ALA A 459 4.28 -15.61 -25.50
N ILE A 460 5.33 -15.30 -24.74
CA ILE A 460 6.61 -14.81 -25.23
C ILE A 460 7.67 -15.84 -24.85
N HIS A 461 8.37 -16.38 -25.84
CA HIS A 461 9.48 -17.30 -25.64
C HIS A 461 10.78 -16.68 -26.14
N PHE A 462 11.73 -16.51 -25.24
CA PHE A 462 13.05 -15.98 -25.55
C PHE A 462 13.97 -17.11 -25.98
N PRO A 463 14.55 -17.07 -27.19
CA PRO A 463 15.55 -18.06 -27.58
C PRO A 463 16.84 -17.86 -26.77
N THR A 464 17.67 -18.90 -26.71
CA THR A 464 18.94 -18.87 -25.96
C THR A 464 19.94 -17.83 -26.46
N ASP A 465 19.79 -17.36 -27.69
CA ASP A 465 20.62 -16.34 -28.34
C ASP A 465 19.94 -14.95 -28.37
N TYR A 466 18.87 -14.73 -27.60
CA TYR A 466 18.33 -13.40 -27.34
C TYR A 466 19.40 -12.50 -26.67
N PRO A 467 19.53 -11.20 -27.05
CA PRO A 467 18.68 -10.42 -27.94
C PRO A 467 19.08 -10.43 -29.42
N PHE A 468 20.01 -11.29 -29.85
CA PHE A 468 20.45 -11.33 -31.26
C PHE A 468 19.42 -11.98 -32.19
N LYS A 469 18.55 -12.86 -31.66
CA LYS A 469 17.34 -13.31 -32.34
C LYS A 469 16.07 -12.76 -31.66
N PRO A 470 15.00 -12.51 -32.44
CA PRO A 470 13.73 -12.06 -31.88
C PRO A 470 13.12 -13.12 -30.95
N PRO A 471 12.35 -12.68 -29.93
CA PRO A 471 11.52 -13.59 -29.17
C PRO A 471 10.37 -14.11 -30.06
N LYS A 472 9.89 -15.31 -29.77
CA LYS A 472 8.67 -15.82 -30.40
C LYS A 472 7.47 -15.32 -29.59
N VAL A 473 6.59 -14.55 -30.22
CA VAL A 473 5.39 -13.99 -29.59
C VAL A 473 4.15 -14.56 -30.27
N ASN A 474 3.27 -15.19 -29.49
CA ASN A 474 2.03 -15.78 -29.99
C ASN A 474 0.85 -15.36 -29.12
N PHE A 475 -0.28 -15.04 -29.74
CA PHE A 475 -1.56 -14.93 -29.03
C PHE A 475 -2.00 -16.30 -28.51
N THR A 476 -2.31 -16.36 -27.22
CA THR A 476 -2.99 -17.51 -26.61
C THR A 476 -4.51 -17.31 -26.59
N THR A 477 -4.95 -16.05 -26.52
CA THR A 477 -6.35 -15.67 -26.75
C THR A 477 -6.68 -15.71 -28.24
N ARG A 478 -7.79 -16.33 -28.61
CA ARG A 478 -8.27 -16.35 -30.00
C ARG A 478 -8.71 -14.96 -30.44
N ILE A 479 -8.34 -14.57 -31.65
CA ILE A 479 -8.62 -13.25 -32.21
C ILE A 479 -8.93 -13.33 -33.70
N TYR A 480 -9.85 -12.50 -34.18
CA TYR A 480 -10.21 -12.40 -35.59
C TYR A 480 -9.49 -11.21 -36.23
N HIS A 481 -8.30 -11.43 -36.80
CA HIS A 481 -7.43 -10.36 -37.29
C HIS A 481 -6.66 -10.76 -38.57
N PRO A 482 -6.43 -9.86 -39.56
CA PRO A 482 -5.75 -10.19 -40.82
C PRO A 482 -4.30 -10.69 -40.65
N ASN A 483 -3.57 -10.11 -39.70
CA ASN A 483 -2.15 -10.41 -39.44
C ASN A 483 -1.94 -11.44 -38.31
N ILE A 484 -2.98 -12.12 -37.81
CA ILE A 484 -2.85 -13.14 -36.76
C ILE A 484 -3.59 -14.40 -37.18
N ASN A 485 -2.90 -15.54 -37.23
CA ASN A 485 -3.51 -16.80 -37.66
C ASN A 485 -4.19 -17.55 -36.50
N SER A 486 -4.81 -18.70 -36.81
CA SER A 486 -5.52 -19.54 -35.84
C SER A 486 -4.65 -20.14 -34.74
N ASN A 487 -3.33 -20.23 -34.97
CA ASN A 487 -2.35 -20.68 -33.97
C ASN A 487 -1.81 -19.52 -33.12
N GLY A 488 -2.31 -18.29 -33.34
CA GLY A 488 -1.89 -17.09 -32.64
C GLY A 488 -0.58 -16.48 -33.12
N SER A 489 0.03 -17.00 -34.19
CA SER A 489 1.25 -16.42 -34.76
C SER A 489 0.98 -15.05 -35.36
N ILE A 490 1.95 -14.15 -35.23
CA ILE A 490 1.82 -12.73 -35.58
C ILE A 490 2.65 -12.40 -36.82
N CYS A 491 2.05 -11.74 -37.80
CA CYS A 491 2.75 -11.09 -38.90
C CYS A 491 3.21 -9.70 -38.45
N LEU A 492 4.44 -9.60 -37.95
CA LEU A 492 5.05 -8.32 -37.63
C LEU A 492 6.51 -8.35 -38.07
N ASP A 493 6.92 -7.34 -38.82
CA ASP A 493 8.26 -7.21 -39.39
C ASP A 493 9.35 -7.14 -38.32
N ILE A 494 9.10 -6.46 -37.21
CA ILE A 494 10.04 -6.38 -36.09
C ILE A 494 10.25 -7.73 -35.42
N LEU A 495 9.37 -8.72 -35.57
CA LEU A 495 9.56 -10.09 -35.06
C LEU A 495 10.26 -11.01 -36.07
N ARG A 496 10.64 -10.47 -37.24
CA ARG A 496 11.29 -11.16 -38.35
C ARG A 496 12.50 -10.38 -38.81
N ASP A 497 12.41 -9.75 -39.99
CA ASP A 497 13.55 -9.19 -40.71
C ASP A 497 13.97 -7.80 -40.21
N GLN A 498 13.09 -7.10 -39.50
CA GLN A 498 13.36 -5.79 -38.89
C GLN A 498 13.72 -5.89 -37.40
N TRP A 499 13.98 -7.10 -36.89
CA TRP A 499 14.43 -7.26 -35.50
C TRP A 499 15.79 -6.59 -35.28
N SER A 500 15.91 -5.88 -34.17
CA SER A 500 17.16 -5.31 -33.69
C SER A 500 17.32 -5.64 -32.20
N PRO A 501 18.53 -5.98 -31.71
CA PRO A 501 18.79 -6.13 -30.28
C PRO A 501 18.46 -4.89 -29.42
N ALA A 502 18.26 -3.72 -30.05
CA ALA A 502 17.82 -2.50 -29.39
C ALA A 502 16.29 -2.40 -29.20
N LEU A 503 15.51 -3.34 -29.77
CA LEU A 503 14.07 -3.43 -29.54
C LEU A 503 13.80 -4.11 -28.20
N THR A 504 12.93 -3.50 -27.41
CA THR A 504 12.50 -4.01 -26.11
C THR A 504 11.16 -4.71 -26.23
N ILE A 505 10.83 -5.56 -25.27
CA ILE A 505 9.50 -6.21 -25.20
C ILE A 505 8.37 -5.18 -25.11
N SER A 506 8.59 -4.07 -24.41
CA SER A 506 7.66 -2.94 -24.39
C SER A 506 7.38 -2.41 -25.80
N LYS A 507 8.42 -2.16 -26.62
CA LYS A 507 8.24 -1.74 -28.02
C LYS A 507 7.53 -2.80 -28.85
N VAL A 508 7.87 -4.08 -28.67
CA VAL A 508 7.18 -5.18 -29.36
C VAL A 508 5.69 -5.18 -29.06
N LEU A 509 5.31 -5.10 -27.79
CA LEU A 509 3.90 -5.11 -27.38
C LEU A 509 3.16 -3.85 -27.86
N LEU A 510 3.81 -2.69 -27.82
CA LEU A 510 3.25 -1.45 -28.37
C LEU A 510 3.02 -1.54 -29.88
N SER A 511 3.94 -2.15 -30.63
CA SER A 511 3.75 -2.40 -32.07
C SER A 511 2.62 -3.39 -32.34
N ILE A 512 2.44 -4.41 -31.49
CA ILE A 512 1.28 -5.32 -31.58
C ILE A 512 -0.02 -4.55 -31.28
N CYS A 513 -0.06 -3.71 -30.24
CA CYS A 513 -1.22 -2.85 -29.96
C CYS A 513 -1.54 -1.92 -31.14
N SER A 514 -0.52 -1.34 -31.77
CA SER A 514 -0.69 -0.51 -32.97
C SER A 514 -1.28 -1.31 -34.13
N MET A 515 -0.79 -2.53 -34.35
CA MET A 515 -1.29 -3.44 -35.39
C MET A 515 -2.75 -3.84 -35.15
N LEU A 516 -3.19 -4.01 -33.89
CA LEU A 516 -4.60 -4.26 -33.59
C LEU A 516 -5.51 -3.08 -33.96
N THR A 517 -5.01 -1.85 -33.82
CA THR A 517 -5.74 -0.64 -34.22
C THR A 517 -5.76 -0.47 -35.73
N ASP A 518 -4.60 -0.66 -36.38
CA ASP A 518 -4.44 -0.53 -37.82
C ASP A 518 -3.80 -1.79 -38.43
N PRO A 519 -4.62 -2.80 -38.77
CA PRO A 519 -4.14 -4.00 -39.45
C PRO A 519 -3.46 -3.68 -40.77
N ASN A 520 -2.44 -4.47 -41.15
CA ASN A 520 -1.79 -4.38 -42.45
C ASN A 520 -2.38 -5.42 -43.42
N PRO A 521 -3.36 -5.07 -44.26
CA PRO A 521 -4.00 -6.02 -45.16
C PRO A 521 -3.15 -6.38 -46.40
N ASP A 522 -1.97 -5.78 -46.58
CA ASP A 522 -1.05 -6.06 -47.69
C ASP A 522 0.00 -7.14 -47.35
N ASP A 523 0.24 -7.40 -46.06
CA ASP A 523 1.01 -8.56 -45.57
C ASP A 523 0.21 -9.42 -44.56
N PRO A 524 -0.94 -9.99 -44.96
CA PRO A 524 -1.79 -10.76 -44.05
C PRO A 524 -1.30 -12.19 -43.85
N LEU A 525 -1.48 -12.73 -42.63
CA LEU A 525 -1.40 -14.17 -42.39
C LEU A 525 -2.70 -14.89 -42.74
N VAL A 526 -3.82 -14.16 -42.79
CA VAL A 526 -5.15 -14.69 -43.11
C VAL A 526 -5.75 -13.86 -44.27
N PRO A 527 -5.47 -14.23 -45.54
CA PRO A 527 -5.89 -13.46 -46.71
C PRO A 527 -7.40 -13.24 -46.80
N GLU A 528 -8.22 -14.18 -46.30
CA GLU A 528 -9.67 -14.08 -46.31
C GLU A 528 -10.15 -12.94 -45.39
N ILE A 529 -9.57 -12.83 -44.19
CA ILE A 529 -9.90 -11.73 -43.26
C ILE A 529 -9.42 -10.40 -43.83
N ALA A 530 -8.23 -10.37 -44.45
CA ALA A 530 -7.70 -9.17 -45.10
C ALA A 530 -8.57 -8.70 -46.27
N HIS A 531 -9.11 -9.64 -47.05
CA HIS A 531 -10.05 -9.34 -48.12
C HIS A 531 -11.33 -8.70 -47.56
N VAL A 532 -11.93 -9.27 -46.51
CA VAL A 532 -13.11 -8.68 -45.86
C VAL A 532 -12.78 -7.32 -45.25
N TYR A 533 -11.61 -7.16 -44.62
CA TYR A 533 -11.15 -5.87 -44.09
C TYR A 533 -11.09 -4.77 -45.18
N LYS A 534 -10.65 -5.14 -46.40
CA LYS A 534 -10.54 -4.24 -47.55
C LYS A 534 -11.88 -3.96 -48.25
N THR A 535 -12.76 -4.95 -48.35
CA THR A 535 -13.99 -4.85 -49.16
C THR A 535 -15.26 -4.55 -48.36
N ASP A 536 -15.30 -4.93 -47.08
CA ASP A 536 -16.45 -4.75 -46.18
C ASP A 536 -15.99 -4.52 -44.73
N ARG A 537 -15.57 -3.28 -44.46
CA ARG A 537 -15.05 -2.86 -43.16
C ARG A 537 -16.06 -3.03 -42.03
N SER A 538 -17.35 -2.80 -42.30
CA SER A 538 -18.42 -2.93 -41.30
C SER A 538 -18.58 -4.38 -40.84
N ARG A 539 -18.59 -5.32 -41.78
CA ARG A 539 -18.64 -6.76 -41.46
C ARG A 539 -17.40 -7.25 -40.72
N TYR A 540 -16.21 -6.78 -41.12
CA TYR A 540 -14.98 -7.07 -40.40
C TYR A 540 -15.09 -6.64 -38.93
N GLU A 541 -15.46 -5.37 -38.69
CA GLU A 541 -15.53 -4.84 -37.33
C GLU A 541 -16.61 -5.54 -36.49
N SER A 542 -17.77 -5.84 -37.07
CA SER A 542 -18.83 -6.59 -36.39
C SER A 542 -18.35 -7.98 -35.94
N THR A 543 -17.70 -8.71 -36.85
CA THR A 543 -17.16 -10.06 -36.56
C THR A 543 -16.04 -10.01 -35.53
N ALA A 544 -15.13 -9.04 -35.66
CA ALA A 544 -14.04 -8.85 -34.71
C ALA A 544 -14.57 -8.50 -33.30
N ARG A 545 -15.58 -7.62 -33.18
CA ARG A 545 -16.23 -7.32 -31.89
C ARG A 545 -16.91 -8.55 -31.29
N GLU A 546 -17.55 -9.38 -32.10
CA GLU A 546 -18.15 -10.64 -31.63
C GLU A 546 -17.09 -11.59 -31.07
N TRP A 547 -15.96 -11.74 -31.77
CA TRP A 547 -14.84 -12.55 -31.30
C TRP A 547 -14.22 -12.02 -30.03
N THR A 548 -14.02 -10.70 -29.93
CA THR A 548 -13.54 -10.03 -28.71
C THR A 548 -14.45 -10.39 -27.54
N ARG A 549 -15.78 -10.23 -27.68
CA ARG A 549 -16.74 -10.58 -26.62
C ARG A 549 -16.74 -12.05 -26.25
N LYS A 550 -16.47 -12.93 -27.23
CA LYS A 550 -16.55 -14.38 -27.03
C LYS A 550 -15.29 -14.97 -26.39
N TYR A 551 -14.13 -14.43 -26.71
CA TYR A 551 -12.84 -15.06 -26.37
C TYR A 551 -11.93 -14.19 -25.50
N ALA A 552 -12.20 -12.88 -25.39
CA ALA A 552 -11.32 -11.92 -24.75
C ALA A 552 -12.01 -11.08 -23.65
N ILE A 553 -13.28 -11.34 -23.30
CA ILE A 553 -13.98 -10.67 -22.18
C ILE A 553 -14.14 -11.65 -21.02
#